data_AF-A0AAU7X195-F1
#
_entry.id   AF-A0AAU7X195-F1
#
_cell.length_a   1.000
_cell.length_b   1.000
_cell.length_c   1.000
_cell.angle_alpha   90.00
_cell.angle_beta   90.00
_cell.angle_gamma   90.00
#
_symmetry.space_group_name_H-M   'P 1'
#
loop_
_entity.id
_entity.type
_entity.pdbx_description
1 polymer ?
#
loop_
_entity_poly.entity_id
_entity_poly.type
_entity_poly.pdbx_seq_one_letter_code
_entity_poly.pdbx_strand_id
1 'polypeptide(L)'
;MDYPKSVPSVGLLNGKFVDENPVTGQVGSLISSDWGNAVTDELLNVIRAGGEEPAEAEHDQLLAAIKAIVRDSIPPEKIRTTLAEYGITDAYTKSVTYTKAEIEALLKNMSALPVGAMVPFPKGTVPAGFLEVDGSVQSSATYPDLAAYLGATFNTGSEGAGNFRLPESRGEFLRGWDHGRGVDAGRGLGSWQVDEFKSHTHSVKDTSSAGNVFDSWVYGDTGNGVTEDENLRTNPSGGVETRPRNLAVMWCIKAWSAPLNQGNVDIAALTPLANQATETKRGTALIASQADMNLGSDATKIVTPKQLRLGFSISLAANGYLAFPSWLGGLIIQWGNTNPLSATVQTTNYPLAFPNVCLVVTSNIVSASAMNEYGLTVTAKTSSSFNAICKTYNGGSANQPANYIAIGF
;
A
#
# COMPACT_ATOMS: atom_id res chain seq x y z
N MET A 1 -34.57 33.75 18.44
CA MET A 1 -35.96 34.16 18.64
C MET A 1 -36.09 34.68 20.06
N ASP A 2 -36.52 35.93 20.23
CA ASP A 2 -36.86 36.55 21.52
C ASP A 2 -38.06 37.49 21.30
N TYR A 3 -38.59 38.10 22.36
CA TYR A 3 -39.64 39.12 22.26
C TYR A 3 -39.25 40.20 21.22
N PRO A 4 -40.21 40.72 20.43
CA PRO A 4 -39.95 41.64 19.33
C PRO A 4 -39.65 43.07 19.81
N LYS A 5 -38.49 43.27 20.45
CA LYS A 5 -38.07 44.55 21.04
C LYS A 5 -37.70 45.58 19.98
N SER A 6 -37.30 45.14 18.79
CA SER A 6 -36.90 46.01 17.68
C SER A 6 -38.08 46.58 16.88
N VAL A 7 -39.27 46.01 17.03
CA VAL A 7 -40.47 46.45 16.30
C VAL A 7 -41.12 47.64 17.03
N PRO A 8 -41.21 48.83 16.40
CA PRO A 8 -41.80 50.00 17.03
C PRO A 8 -43.29 49.80 17.34
N SER A 9 -43.75 50.35 18.47
CA SER A 9 -45.18 50.38 18.86
C SER A 9 -45.85 49.01 19.07
N VAL A 10 -45.10 47.94 19.34
CA VAL A 10 -45.67 46.62 19.71
C VAL A 10 -46.34 46.62 21.08
N GLY A 11 -46.14 47.68 21.87
CA GLY A 11 -46.79 47.84 23.17
C GLY A 11 -46.25 46.90 24.24
N LEU A 12 -44.94 46.56 24.16
CA LEU A 12 -44.28 45.77 25.21
C LEU A 12 -43.96 46.66 26.42
N LEU A 13 -44.19 46.14 27.62
CA LEU A 13 -43.76 46.74 28.88
C LEU A 13 -42.78 45.80 29.57
N ASN A 14 -41.60 46.31 29.96
CA ASN A 14 -40.50 45.52 30.52
C ASN A 14 -40.11 44.29 29.67
N GLY A 15 -40.27 44.40 28.35
CA GLY A 15 -39.92 43.33 27.41
C GLY A 15 -40.97 42.21 27.29
N LYS A 16 -42.19 42.38 27.82
CA LYS A 16 -43.30 41.43 27.69
C LYS A 16 -44.57 42.10 27.14
N PHE A 17 -45.47 41.30 26.59
CA PHE A 17 -46.78 41.77 26.15
C PHE A 17 -47.64 42.16 27.36
N VAL A 18 -48.44 43.21 27.24
CA VAL A 18 -49.33 43.72 28.30
C VAL A 18 -50.68 44.11 27.73
N ASP A 19 -51.75 43.93 28.50
CA ASP A 19 -53.08 44.34 28.06
C ASP A 19 -53.29 45.85 28.26
N GLU A 20 -54.25 46.41 27.52
CA GLU A 20 -54.63 47.82 27.64
C GLU A 20 -55.28 48.08 29.00
N ASN A 21 -54.88 49.17 29.66
CA ASN A 21 -55.52 49.62 30.89
C ASN A 21 -56.09 51.04 30.69
N PRO A 22 -57.40 51.17 30.43
CA PRO A 22 -58.03 52.45 30.17
C PRO A 22 -58.12 53.37 31.39
N VAL A 23 -57.90 52.85 32.61
CA VAL A 23 -57.93 53.64 33.86
C VAL A 23 -56.60 54.35 34.11
N THR A 24 -55.48 53.72 33.73
CA THR A 24 -54.13 54.29 33.87
C THR A 24 -53.59 54.91 32.58
N GLY A 25 -54.33 54.81 31.47
CA GLY A 25 -53.91 55.28 30.15
C GLY A 25 -52.81 54.43 29.51
N GLN A 26 -52.59 53.20 30.00
CA GLN A 26 -51.60 52.29 29.46
C GLN A 26 -52.10 51.69 28.15
N VAL A 27 -51.39 51.96 27.06
CA VAL A 27 -51.65 51.36 25.75
C VAL A 27 -51.22 49.89 25.78
N GLY A 28 -52.13 48.99 25.40
CA GLY A 28 -51.87 47.56 25.35
C GLY A 28 -51.03 47.13 24.15
N SER A 29 -50.52 45.90 24.23
CA SER A 29 -49.91 45.18 23.12
C SER A 29 -50.93 44.85 22.02
N LEU A 30 -50.43 44.63 20.81
CA LEU A 30 -51.26 44.25 19.65
C LEU A 30 -51.94 42.87 19.78
N ILE A 31 -51.40 42.02 20.66
CA ILE A 31 -51.93 40.71 21.02
C ILE A 31 -52.13 40.65 22.53
N SER A 32 -53.09 39.84 23.00
CA SER A 32 -53.35 39.68 24.44
C SER A 32 -52.10 39.23 25.18
N SER A 33 -51.86 39.81 26.36
CA SER A 33 -50.70 39.51 27.19
C SER A 33 -50.61 38.02 27.56
N ASP A 34 -51.75 37.40 27.86
CA ASP A 34 -51.85 35.98 28.19
C ASP A 34 -51.31 35.10 27.06
N TRP A 35 -51.82 35.26 25.83
CA TRP A 35 -51.40 34.44 24.70
C TRP A 35 -49.97 34.74 24.24
N GLY A 36 -49.62 36.03 24.09
CA GLY A 36 -48.31 36.43 23.57
C GLY A 36 -47.16 36.02 24.47
N ASN A 37 -47.33 36.20 25.79
CA ASN A 37 -46.31 35.80 26.76
C ASN A 37 -46.26 34.28 26.91
N ALA A 38 -47.40 33.58 26.96
CA ALA A 38 -47.42 32.12 27.09
C ALA A 38 -46.65 31.42 25.96
N VAL A 39 -46.94 31.79 24.70
CA VAL A 39 -46.27 31.19 23.54
C VAL A 39 -44.78 31.55 23.52
N THR A 40 -44.45 32.83 23.78
CA THR A 40 -43.07 33.29 23.70
C THR A 40 -42.22 32.68 24.81
N ASP A 41 -42.73 32.65 26.05
CA ASP A 41 -42.03 32.02 27.18
C ASP A 41 -41.87 30.50 26.99
N GLU A 42 -42.83 29.80 26.39
CA GLU A 42 -42.70 28.37 26.06
C GLU A 42 -41.55 28.11 25.09
N LEU A 43 -41.46 28.91 24.01
CA LEU A 43 -40.37 28.80 23.03
C LEU A 43 -39.02 29.17 23.64
N LEU A 44 -38.97 30.22 24.47
CA LEU A 44 -37.75 30.62 25.16
C LEU A 44 -37.27 29.56 26.15
N ASN A 45 -38.19 28.85 26.81
CA ASN A 45 -37.83 27.76 27.71
C ASN A 45 -37.18 26.59 26.95
N VAL A 46 -37.67 26.26 25.75
CA VAL A 46 -37.03 25.25 24.88
C VAL A 46 -35.64 25.72 24.43
N ILE A 47 -35.52 26.98 24.01
CA ILE A 47 -34.25 27.55 23.54
C ILE A 47 -33.19 27.50 24.66
N ARG A 48 -33.53 27.95 25.86
CA ARG A 48 -32.64 27.91 27.03
C ARG A 48 -32.32 26.48 27.47
N ALA A 49 -33.29 25.57 27.40
CA ALA A 49 -33.06 24.15 27.72
C ALA A 49 -32.07 23.49 26.75
N GLY A 50 -32.00 23.97 25.51
CA GLY A 50 -30.98 23.56 24.53
C GLY A 50 -29.63 24.29 24.66
N GLY A 51 -29.45 25.14 25.69
CA GLY A 51 -28.19 25.85 25.96
C GLY A 51 -27.96 27.10 25.13
N GLU A 52 -28.97 27.57 24.39
CA GLU A 52 -28.89 28.77 23.56
C GLU A 52 -29.39 30.00 24.31
N GLU A 53 -28.76 31.16 24.08
CA GLU A 53 -29.21 32.45 24.62
C GLU A 53 -30.18 33.13 23.64
N PRO A 54 -31.45 33.36 24.00
CA PRO A 54 -32.44 33.91 23.07
C PRO A 54 -32.05 35.28 22.52
N ALA A 55 -32.10 35.42 21.19
CA ALA A 55 -31.80 36.66 20.47
C ALA A 55 -32.89 36.95 19.42
N GLU A 56 -33.39 38.18 19.38
CA GLU A 56 -34.49 38.57 18.47
C GLU A 56 -34.11 38.40 16.98
N ALA A 57 -32.86 38.67 16.61
CA ALA A 57 -32.37 38.63 15.23
C ALA A 57 -32.12 37.21 14.69
N GLU A 58 -32.11 36.19 15.55
CA GLU A 58 -31.79 34.81 15.16
C GLU A 58 -33.06 33.98 14.95
N HIS A 59 -33.19 33.36 13.79
CA HIS A 59 -34.43 32.69 13.37
C HIS A 59 -34.38 31.15 13.41
N ASP A 60 -33.24 30.55 13.81
CA ASP A 60 -33.03 29.11 13.84
C ASP A 60 -32.77 28.55 15.26
N GLN A 61 -32.76 29.40 16.30
CA GLN A 61 -32.44 28.99 17.68
C GLN A 61 -33.34 27.89 18.24
N LEU A 62 -34.64 27.87 17.88
CA LEU A 62 -35.54 26.79 18.29
C LEU A 62 -35.11 25.44 17.70
N LEU A 63 -34.69 25.44 16.43
CA LEU A 63 -34.21 24.23 15.76
C LEU A 63 -32.87 23.78 16.34
N ALA A 64 -31.96 24.73 16.62
CA ALA A 64 -30.67 24.45 17.26
C ALA A 64 -30.88 23.81 18.64
N ALA A 65 -31.74 24.41 19.46
CA ALA A 65 -32.06 23.93 20.80
C ALA A 65 -32.69 22.53 20.80
N ILE A 66 -33.65 22.25 19.91
CA ILE A 66 -34.25 20.91 19.80
C ILE A 66 -33.20 19.87 19.38
N LYS A 67 -32.29 20.20 18.45
CA LYS A 67 -31.20 19.28 18.06
C LYS A 67 -30.24 19.00 19.22
N ALA A 68 -29.93 20.01 20.03
CA ALA A 68 -29.08 19.87 21.20
C ALA A 68 -29.76 18.99 22.27
N ILE A 69 -31.02 19.28 22.62
CA ILE A 69 -31.80 18.48 23.58
C ILE A 69 -31.90 17.03 23.13
N VAL A 70 -32.19 16.78 21.85
CA VAL A 70 -32.26 15.40 21.31
C VAL A 70 -30.91 14.71 21.40
N ARG A 71 -29.80 15.39 21.07
CA ARG A 71 -28.46 14.83 21.19
C ARG A 71 -28.13 14.45 22.63
N ASP A 72 -28.41 15.32 23.59
CA ASP A 72 -28.09 15.12 25.00
C ASP A 72 -29.03 14.11 25.68
N SER A 73 -30.24 13.92 25.14
CA SER A 73 -31.18 12.90 25.60
C SER A 73 -30.78 11.47 25.22
N ILE A 74 -29.79 11.30 24.33
CA ILE A 74 -29.24 9.99 23.98
C ILE A 74 -28.04 9.74 24.89
N PRO A 75 -28.09 8.73 25.79
CA PRO A 75 -26.96 8.40 26.63
C PRO A 75 -25.70 8.15 25.79
N PRO A 76 -24.50 8.56 26.24
CA PRO A 76 -23.27 8.37 25.47
C PRO A 76 -23.05 6.92 25.03
N GLU A 77 -23.46 5.94 25.85
CA GLU A 77 -23.40 4.51 25.50
C GLU A 77 -24.34 4.07 24.37
N LYS A 78 -25.31 4.91 23.99
CA LYS A 78 -26.23 4.68 22.86
C LYS A 78 -25.86 5.50 21.62
N ILE A 79 -24.94 6.46 21.73
CA ILE A 79 -24.39 7.19 20.59
C ILE A 79 -23.33 6.32 19.94
N ARG A 80 -23.73 5.58 18.91
CA ARG A 80 -22.81 4.76 18.12
C ARG A 80 -21.99 5.68 17.22
N THR A 81 -20.70 5.80 17.48
CA THR A 81 -19.77 6.71 16.76
C THR A 81 -18.88 5.98 15.76
N THR A 82 -18.87 4.65 15.82
CA THR A 82 -18.15 3.80 14.87
C THR A 82 -19.12 2.92 14.09
N LEU A 83 -18.76 2.57 12.84
CA LEU A 83 -19.54 1.62 12.04
C LEU A 83 -19.66 0.25 12.73
N ALA A 84 -18.63 -0.17 13.46
CA ALA A 84 -18.61 -1.42 14.23
C ALA A 84 -19.71 -1.47 15.29
N GLU A 85 -19.98 -0.35 15.95
CA GLU A 85 -21.03 -0.28 16.96
C GLU A 85 -22.42 -0.46 16.35
N TYR A 86 -22.68 -0.12 15.08
CA TYR A 86 -23.96 -0.38 14.39
C TYR A 86 -24.20 -1.84 14.00
N GLY A 87 -23.29 -2.76 14.35
CA GLY A 87 -23.34 -4.15 13.88
C GLY A 87 -22.91 -4.31 12.42
N ILE A 88 -22.35 -3.23 11.83
CA ILE A 88 -21.68 -3.27 10.52
C ILE A 88 -20.21 -3.60 10.79
N THR A 89 -19.93 -4.88 11.04
CA THR A 89 -18.57 -5.38 11.26
C THR A 89 -17.78 -5.55 9.96
N ASP A 90 -18.44 -5.42 8.81
CA ASP A 90 -17.93 -5.97 7.55
C ASP A 90 -18.07 -5.01 6.35
N ALA A 91 -17.85 -3.71 6.57
CA ALA A 91 -17.73 -2.77 5.45
C ALA A 91 -16.31 -2.70 4.87
N TYR A 92 -15.24 -2.92 5.66
CA TYR A 92 -13.84 -2.83 5.17
C TYR A 92 -12.80 -3.69 5.94
N THR A 93 -13.19 -4.73 6.68
CA THR A 93 -12.25 -5.71 7.28
C THR A 93 -12.25 -7.07 6.56
N LYS A 94 -12.97 -7.17 5.44
CA LYS A 94 -12.97 -8.32 4.55
C LYS A 94 -12.66 -7.87 3.12
N SER A 95 -11.62 -7.04 3.02
CA SER A 95 -10.75 -7.14 1.86
C SER A 95 -10.19 -8.55 1.86
N VAL A 96 -10.37 -9.22 0.73
CA VAL A 96 -9.62 -10.40 0.33
C VAL A 96 -8.13 -10.06 0.36
N THR A 97 -7.55 -10.12 1.54
CA THR A 97 -6.11 -10.21 1.73
C THR A 97 -5.90 -11.34 2.71
N TYR A 98 -6.09 -12.56 2.22
CA TYR A 98 -5.35 -13.68 2.78
C TYR A 98 -3.91 -13.18 3.00
N THR A 99 -3.40 -13.30 4.22
CA THR A 99 -1.98 -13.01 4.46
C THR A 99 -1.15 -13.87 3.52
N LYS A 100 0.07 -13.44 3.17
CA LYS A 100 0.98 -14.26 2.35
C LYS A 100 1.06 -15.71 2.88
N ALA A 101 1.12 -15.87 4.20
CA ALA A 101 1.13 -17.17 4.86
C ALA A 101 -0.18 -17.97 4.68
N GLU A 102 -1.35 -17.33 4.73
CA GLU A 102 -2.64 -18.00 4.48
C GLU A 102 -2.83 -18.34 3.00
N ILE A 103 -2.40 -17.47 2.08
CA ILE A 103 -2.36 -17.78 0.64
C ILE A 103 -1.43 -18.97 0.39
N GLU A 104 -0.23 -18.94 0.98
CA GLU A 104 0.73 -20.03 0.87
C GLU A 104 0.19 -21.34 1.47
N ALA A 105 -0.51 -21.28 2.62
CA ALA A 105 -1.14 -22.45 3.23
C ALA A 105 -2.30 -22.99 2.38
N LEU A 106 -3.13 -22.13 1.80
CA LEU A 106 -4.21 -22.51 0.89
C LEU A 106 -3.67 -23.06 -0.43
N LEU A 107 -2.61 -22.46 -0.99
CA LEU A 107 -1.92 -22.95 -2.20
C LEU A 107 -1.17 -24.26 -1.95
N LYS A 108 -0.61 -24.45 -0.75
CA LYS A 108 0.01 -25.73 -0.32
C LYS A 108 -1.02 -26.86 -0.32
N ASN A 109 -2.28 -26.55 -0.03
CA ASN A 109 -3.41 -27.48 -0.11
C ASN A 109 -4.03 -27.59 -1.52
N MET A 110 -3.74 -26.66 -2.44
CA MET A 110 -4.22 -26.69 -3.83
C MET A 110 -3.32 -27.49 -4.78
N SER A 111 -2.13 -27.93 -4.35
CA SER A 111 -1.38 -28.92 -5.11
C SER A 111 -1.90 -30.32 -4.75
N ALA A 112 -2.48 -31.03 -5.71
CA ALA A 112 -2.94 -32.41 -5.51
C ALA A 112 -1.79 -33.39 -5.17
N LEU A 113 -0.52 -32.97 -5.31
CA LEU A 113 0.66 -33.76 -5.03
C LEU A 113 1.53 -33.07 -3.96
N PRO A 114 1.76 -33.68 -2.79
CA PRO A 114 2.64 -33.13 -1.77
C PRO A 114 4.10 -33.10 -2.24
N VAL A 115 4.89 -32.17 -1.68
CA VAL A 115 6.36 -32.18 -1.83
C VAL A 115 6.90 -33.54 -1.41
N GLY A 116 7.83 -34.08 -2.19
CA GLY A 116 8.36 -35.43 -2.00
C GLY A 116 7.65 -36.54 -2.78
N ALA A 117 6.47 -36.27 -3.35
CA ALA A 117 5.80 -37.24 -4.21
C ALA A 117 6.60 -37.51 -5.49
N MET A 118 6.83 -38.79 -5.81
CA MET A 118 7.47 -39.22 -7.06
C MET A 118 6.42 -39.61 -8.09
N VAL A 119 6.55 -39.08 -9.31
CA VAL A 119 5.61 -39.30 -10.41
C VAL A 119 6.38 -39.59 -11.70
N PRO A 120 5.95 -40.58 -12.52
CA PRO A 120 6.56 -40.86 -13.79
C PRO A 120 6.06 -39.90 -14.89
N PHE A 121 6.97 -39.33 -15.67
CA PHE A 121 6.64 -38.49 -16.82
C PHE A 121 7.10 -39.15 -18.13
N PRO A 122 6.24 -39.21 -19.16
CA PRO A 122 6.57 -39.84 -20.45
C PRO A 122 7.35 -38.91 -21.39
N LYS A 123 8.04 -37.89 -20.87
CA LYS A 123 8.75 -36.86 -21.65
C LYS A 123 10.09 -36.55 -20.99
N GLY A 124 11.15 -36.39 -21.79
CA GLY A 124 12.49 -35.97 -21.32
C GLY A 124 12.60 -34.47 -20.98
N THR A 125 11.57 -33.87 -20.39
CA THR A 125 11.61 -32.48 -19.94
C THR A 125 10.96 -32.39 -18.58
N VAL A 126 11.71 -31.92 -17.58
CA VAL A 126 11.23 -31.84 -16.19
C VAL A 126 10.11 -30.80 -16.09
N PRO A 127 8.92 -31.18 -15.61
CA PRO A 127 7.82 -30.23 -15.42
C PRO A 127 8.13 -29.20 -14.32
N ALA A 128 7.55 -28.02 -14.43
CA ALA A 128 7.69 -26.98 -13.42
C ALA A 128 7.21 -27.48 -12.04
N GLY A 129 7.99 -27.20 -10.99
CA GLY A 129 7.71 -27.67 -9.63
C GLY A 129 8.28 -29.05 -9.29
N PHE A 130 8.98 -29.71 -10.23
CA PHE A 130 9.60 -31.01 -10.04
C PHE A 130 11.11 -30.97 -10.33
N LEU A 131 11.81 -31.96 -9.83
CA LEU A 131 13.20 -32.27 -10.17
C LEU A 131 13.28 -33.72 -10.65
N GLU A 132 14.19 -34.03 -11.59
CA GLU A 132 14.49 -35.41 -11.94
C GLU A 132 15.13 -36.13 -10.74
N VAL A 133 14.82 -37.42 -10.58
CA VAL A 133 15.36 -38.26 -9.50
C VAL A 133 16.65 -38.92 -9.99
N ASP A 134 17.71 -38.11 -10.08
CA ASP A 134 18.97 -38.35 -10.78
C ASP A 134 20.21 -38.40 -9.88
N GLY A 135 20.02 -38.51 -8.55
CA GLY A 135 21.12 -38.51 -7.59
C GLY A 135 21.83 -37.17 -7.41
N SER A 136 21.37 -36.09 -8.04
CA SER A 136 22.02 -34.78 -7.96
C SER A 136 21.97 -34.16 -6.56
N VAL A 137 22.93 -33.27 -6.30
CA VAL A 137 22.99 -32.47 -5.06
C VAL A 137 22.29 -31.14 -5.29
N GLN A 138 21.38 -30.79 -4.38
CA GLN A 138 20.52 -29.63 -4.46
C GLN A 138 20.69 -28.73 -3.24
N SER A 139 20.46 -27.43 -3.42
CA SER A 139 20.58 -26.43 -2.35
C SER A 139 19.33 -26.41 -1.47
N SER A 140 19.51 -26.53 -0.15
CA SER A 140 18.42 -26.41 0.83
C SER A 140 17.86 -24.99 0.88
N ALA A 141 18.61 -23.97 0.44
CA ALA A 141 18.10 -22.61 0.30
C ALA A 141 17.18 -22.46 -0.92
N THR A 142 17.44 -23.21 -1.99
CA THR A 142 16.62 -23.20 -3.21
C THR A 142 15.35 -24.05 -3.05
N TYR A 143 15.45 -25.20 -2.39
CA TYR A 143 14.34 -26.15 -2.21
C TYR A 143 14.12 -26.52 -0.74
N PRO A 144 13.71 -25.55 0.13
CA PRO A 144 13.64 -25.75 1.57
C PRO A 144 12.62 -26.82 1.98
N ASP A 145 11.45 -26.89 1.32
CA ASP A 145 10.42 -27.88 1.62
C ASP A 145 10.88 -29.31 1.28
N LEU A 146 11.55 -29.48 0.13
CA LEU A 146 12.07 -30.79 -0.28
C LEU A 146 13.25 -31.21 0.59
N ALA A 147 14.13 -30.27 0.96
CA ALA A 147 15.22 -30.52 1.89
C ALA A 147 14.69 -30.96 3.27
N ALA A 148 13.64 -30.31 3.77
CA ALA A 148 12.98 -30.70 5.01
C ALA A 148 12.32 -32.08 4.92
N TYR A 149 11.75 -32.43 3.76
CA TYR A 149 11.12 -33.74 3.53
C TYR A 149 12.14 -34.89 3.42
N LEU A 150 13.18 -34.74 2.60
CA LEU A 150 14.18 -35.80 2.37
C LEU A 150 15.21 -35.88 3.51
N GLY A 151 15.50 -34.76 4.16
CA GLY A 151 16.57 -34.66 5.15
C GLY A 151 17.91 -35.14 4.60
N ALA A 152 18.60 -35.96 5.38
CA ALA A 152 19.87 -36.57 5.00
C ALA A 152 19.73 -38.01 4.44
N THR A 153 18.50 -38.47 4.15
CA THR A 153 18.21 -39.88 3.82
C THR A 153 19.04 -40.42 2.65
N PHE A 154 19.29 -39.59 1.64
CA PHE A 154 20.07 -39.96 0.45
C PHE A 154 21.48 -39.36 0.44
N ASN A 155 21.88 -38.66 1.50
CA ASN A 155 23.19 -38.03 1.56
C ASN A 155 24.28 -39.09 1.71
N THR A 156 25.40 -38.83 1.04
CA THR A 156 26.61 -39.66 1.08
C THR A 156 27.69 -39.07 1.97
N GLY A 157 27.47 -37.85 2.50
CA GLY A 157 28.44 -37.08 3.27
C GLY A 157 29.30 -36.14 2.42
N SER A 158 29.06 -36.09 1.11
CA SER A 158 29.83 -35.29 0.13
C SER A 158 29.12 -34.01 -0.34
N GLU A 159 27.90 -33.76 0.15
CA GLU A 159 27.00 -32.75 -0.43
C GLU A 159 27.44 -31.30 -0.16
N GLY A 160 28.26 -31.08 0.86
CA GLY A 160 28.59 -29.74 1.37
C GLY A 160 27.50 -29.18 2.27
N ALA A 161 27.88 -28.29 3.19
CA ALA A 161 26.95 -27.71 4.15
C ALA A 161 25.85 -26.90 3.44
N GLY A 162 24.59 -27.13 3.83
CA GLY A 162 23.43 -26.45 3.24
C GLY A 162 22.87 -27.09 1.97
N ASN A 163 23.34 -28.30 1.61
CA ASN A 163 22.84 -29.07 0.48
C ASN A 163 22.31 -30.45 0.90
N PHE A 164 21.50 -31.06 0.04
CA PHE A 164 20.96 -32.41 0.19
C PHE A 164 20.99 -33.14 -1.15
N ARG A 165 20.97 -34.48 -1.12
CA ARG A 165 21.00 -35.32 -2.32
C ARG A 165 19.60 -35.86 -2.66
N LEU A 166 19.30 -35.90 -3.95
CA LEU A 166 18.10 -36.57 -4.48
C LEU A 166 18.32 -38.10 -4.55
N PRO A 167 17.26 -38.91 -4.54
CA PRO A 167 17.40 -40.33 -4.90
C PRO A 167 17.91 -40.49 -6.33
N GLU A 168 18.50 -41.64 -6.64
CA GLU A 168 18.89 -42.05 -8.00
C GLU A 168 17.94 -43.16 -8.46
N SER A 169 17.23 -42.94 -9.56
CA SER A 169 16.23 -43.89 -10.08
C SER A 169 16.38 -44.16 -11.57
N ARG A 170 17.37 -43.57 -12.24
CA ARG A 170 17.56 -43.72 -13.67
C ARG A 170 18.01 -45.14 -13.97
N GLY A 171 17.22 -45.83 -14.80
CA GLY A 171 17.46 -47.23 -15.15
C GLY A 171 16.93 -48.25 -14.12
N GLU A 172 16.32 -47.80 -13.03
CA GLU A 172 15.89 -48.66 -11.93
C GLU A 172 14.41 -49.03 -12.02
N PHE A 173 14.09 -50.26 -11.59
CA PHE A 173 12.72 -50.67 -11.31
C PHE A 173 12.38 -50.42 -9.84
N LEU A 174 11.37 -49.57 -9.60
CA LEU A 174 10.89 -49.31 -8.25
C LEU A 174 10.01 -50.45 -7.75
N ARG A 175 10.31 -50.96 -6.55
CA ARG A 175 9.50 -51.96 -5.85
C ARG A 175 9.00 -51.42 -4.51
N GLY A 176 7.84 -51.93 -4.10
CA GLY A 176 7.27 -51.61 -2.80
C GLY A 176 8.19 -52.05 -1.67
N TRP A 177 8.37 -51.19 -0.67
CA TRP A 177 9.07 -51.54 0.54
C TRP A 177 8.26 -52.58 1.32
N ASP A 178 8.93 -53.64 1.81
CA ASP A 178 8.27 -54.73 2.50
C ASP A 178 7.50 -54.28 3.74
N HIS A 179 8.05 -53.31 4.47
CA HIS A 179 7.46 -52.69 5.65
C HIS A 179 6.84 -53.72 6.64
N GLY A 180 7.50 -54.87 6.82
CA GLY A 180 7.08 -55.92 7.74
C GLY A 180 6.11 -56.96 7.16
N ARG A 181 5.84 -56.95 5.85
CA ARG A 181 5.01 -57.97 5.19
C ARG A 181 5.69 -59.33 5.08
N GLY A 182 7.03 -59.39 5.10
CA GLY A 182 7.82 -60.61 5.10
C GLY A 182 8.11 -61.21 3.72
N VAL A 183 7.85 -60.50 2.63
CA VAL A 183 8.17 -60.93 1.25
C VAL A 183 9.56 -60.46 0.80
N ASP A 184 9.98 -59.27 1.22
CA ASP A 184 11.32 -58.70 0.96
C ASP A 184 11.94 -58.20 2.27
N ALA A 185 12.00 -59.09 3.27
CA ALA A 185 12.42 -58.75 4.62
C ALA A 185 13.88 -58.28 4.68
N GLY A 186 14.16 -57.32 5.56
CA GLY A 186 15.52 -56.81 5.81
C GLY A 186 15.98 -55.70 4.88
N ARG A 187 15.19 -55.31 3.87
CA ARG A 187 15.51 -54.18 2.99
C ARG A 187 14.96 -52.85 3.50
N GLY A 188 15.77 -51.80 3.38
CA GLY A 188 15.41 -50.42 3.70
C GLY A 188 14.89 -49.64 2.50
N LEU A 189 14.15 -48.56 2.76
CA LEU A 189 13.77 -47.58 1.73
C LEU A 189 15.01 -46.98 1.07
N GLY A 190 14.95 -46.77 -0.24
CA GLY A 190 16.06 -46.22 -1.03
C GLY A 190 17.26 -47.16 -1.21
N SER A 191 17.19 -48.40 -0.71
CA SER A 191 18.26 -49.39 -0.93
C SER A 191 18.25 -49.91 -2.36
N TRP A 192 19.45 -50.00 -2.95
CA TRP A 192 19.67 -50.60 -4.26
C TRP A 192 19.85 -52.12 -4.17
N GLN A 193 19.51 -52.83 -5.25
CA GLN A 193 19.67 -54.28 -5.36
C GLN A 193 20.02 -54.64 -6.81
N VAL A 194 20.97 -55.55 -7.01
CA VAL A 194 21.33 -56.13 -8.32
C VAL A 194 20.17 -56.99 -8.85
N ASP A 195 20.14 -57.23 -10.16
CA ASP A 195 19.25 -58.22 -10.76
C ASP A 195 19.53 -59.65 -10.23
N GLU A 196 18.48 -60.45 -10.14
CA GLU A 196 18.57 -61.86 -9.73
C GLU A 196 17.50 -62.68 -10.48
N PHE A 197 17.89 -63.86 -10.98
CA PHE A 197 16.95 -64.86 -11.48
C PHE A 197 16.68 -65.91 -10.41
N LYS A 198 15.44 -66.42 -10.37
CA LYS A 198 15.10 -67.47 -9.41
C LYS A 198 15.92 -68.73 -9.69
N SER A 199 16.51 -69.31 -8.64
CA SER A 199 17.21 -70.59 -8.72
C SER A 199 16.32 -71.66 -9.36
N HIS A 200 16.84 -72.33 -10.38
CA HIS A 200 16.18 -73.42 -11.10
C HIS A 200 17.21 -74.40 -11.66
N THR A 201 16.75 -75.61 -11.99
CA THR A 201 17.57 -76.66 -12.61
C THR A 201 16.89 -77.18 -13.88
N HIS A 202 17.70 -77.68 -14.81
CA HIS A 202 17.22 -78.40 -15.99
C HIS A 202 17.62 -79.87 -15.89
N SER A 203 16.68 -80.78 -16.08
CA SER A 203 16.97 -82.22 -16.18
C SER A 203 16.93 -82.66 -17.64
N VAL A 204 18.01 -83.24 -18.15
CA VAL A 204 18.00 -83.97 -19.42
C VAL A 204 17.59 -85.41 -19.10
N LYS A 205 16.51 -85.91 -19.71
CA LYS A 205 16.13 -87.33 -19.60
C LYS A 205 16.86 -88.10 -20.69
N ASP A 206 17.73 -89.04 -20.29
CA ASP A 206 18.26 -90.05 -21.19
C ASP A 206 17.12 -91.03 -21.56
N THR A 207 16.88 -91.21 -22.86
CA THR A 207 15.93 -92.19 -23.40
C THR A 207 16.62 -93.33 -24.12
N SER A 208 17.82 -93.72 -23.69
CA SER A 208 18.44 -94.99 -24.11
C SER A 208 17.70 -96.18 -23.48
N SER A 209 16.60 -96.59 -24.12
CA SER A 209 15.98 -97.89 -23.85
C SER A 209 16.85 -98.99 -24.44
N ALA A 210 17.84 -99.48 -23.67
CA ALA A 210 18.19 -100.90 -23.52
C ALA A 210 19.60 -101.09 -22.95
N GLY A 211 19.68 -101.54 -21.69
CA GLY A 211 20.78 -102.34 -21.17
C GLY A 211 21.98 -101.55 -20.62
N ASN A 212 22.10 -101.55 -19.28
CA ASN A 212 23.33 -101.37 -18.50
C ASN A 212 24.46 -100.56 -19.17
N VAL A 213 24.31 -99.25 -19.26
CA VAL A 213 25.44 -98.34 -19.52
C VAL A 213 25.66 -97.53 -18.24
N PHE A 214 26.85 -97.68 -17.64
CA PHE A 214 27.26 -96.99 -16.41
C PHE A 214 27.65 -95.52 -16.62
N ASP A 215 27.35 -94.95 -17.79
CA ASP A 215 27.73 -93.58 -18.13
C ASP A 215 26.78 -93.02 -19.20
N SER A 216 26.04 -91.97 -18.86
CA SER A 216 25.01 -91.36 -19.72
C SER A 216 25.64 -90.18 -20.48
N TRP A 217 25.95 -90.39 -21.75
CA TRP A 217 26.54 -89.40 -22.65
C TRP A 217 25.45 -88.53 -23.31
N VAL A 218 25.43 -87.23 -23.02
CA VAL A 218 24.61 -86.26 -23.77
C VAL A 218 25.38 -85.95 -25.07
N TYR A 219 24.76 -86.13 -26.25
CA TYR A 219 25.42 -85.91 -27.53
C TYR A 219 25.12 -84.50 -28.06
N GLY A 220 26.14 -83.66 -28.23
CA GLY A 220 26.07 -82.46 -29.06
C GLY A 220 26.39 -82.80 -30.51
N ASP A 221 25.51 -82.47 -31.46
CA ASP A 221 25.81 -82.65 -32.89
C ASP A 221 26.76 -81.54 -33.37
N THR A 222 28.05 -81.84 -33.43
CA THR A 222 29.09 -80.96 -34.01
C THR A 222 29.37 -81.28 -35.48
N GLY A 223 28.55 -82.10 -36.15
CA GLY A 223 28.66 -82.37 -37.58
C GLY A 223 29.92 -83.13 -38.03
N ASN A 224 30.85 -83.47 -37.13
CA ASN A 224 32.02 -84.28 -37.45
C ASN A 224 32.70 -84.89 -36.20
N GLY A 225 32.19 -86.03 -35.73
CA GLY A 225 32.82 -86.86 -34.69
C GLY A 225 32.37 -86.58 -33.26
N VAL A 226 32.01 -87.66 -32.56
CA VAL A 226 31.60 -87.67 -31.15
C VAL A 226 32.78 -87.19 -30.29
N THR A 227 32.60 -86.08 -29.59
CA THR A 227 33.57 -85.61 -28.58
C THR A 227 32.91 -85.76 -27.21
N GLU A 228 33.55 -86.54 -26.34
CA GLU A 228 33.20 -86.78 -24.95
C GLU A 228 33.42 -85.48 -24.13
N ASP A 229 32.40 -84.66 -23.93
CA ASP A 229 32.51 -83.42 -23.14
C ASP A 229 31.47 -83.38 -22.01
N GLU A 230 31.94 -83.50 -20.77
CA GLU A 230 31.10 -83.43 -19.57
C GLU A 230 30.54 -82.02 -19.28
N ASN A 231 30.89 -81.00 -20.09
CA ASN A 231 30.40 -79.63 -19.96
C ASN A 231 29.42 -79.23 -21.06
N LEU A 232 28.35 -80.02 -21.28
CA LEU A 232 27.26 -79.64 -22.18
C LEU A 232 26.40 -78.56 -21.54
N ARG A 233 26.85 -77.32 -21.71
CA ARG A 233 26.17 -76.11 -21.24
C ARG A 233 25.24 -75.62 -22.34
N THR A 234 24.04 -75.18 -21.97
CA THR A 234 23.21 -74.38 -22.86
C THR A 234 23.95 -73.09 -23.21
N ASN A 235 23.88 -72.65 -24.47
CA ASN A 235 24.42 -71.35 -24.85
C ASN A 235 23.69 -70.22 -24.09
N PRO A 236 24.38 -69.13 -23.73
CA PRO A 236 23.73 -67.94 -23.19
C PRO A 236 22.67 -67.43 -24.17
N SER A 237 21.46 -67.19 -23.68
CA SER A 237 20.38 -66.55 -24.43
C SER A 237 19.79 -65.42 -23.59
N GLY A 238 19.49 -64.29 -24.22
CA GLY A 238 19.02 -63.08 -23.54
C GLY A 238 20.00 -61.91 -23.64
N GLY A 239 19.82 -60.93 -22.75
CA GLY A 239 20.65 -59.73 -22.65
C GLY A 239 21.27 -59.55 -21.27
N VAL A 240 21.74 -58.34 -20.96
CA VAL A 240 22.43 -57.98 -19.69
C VAL A 240 21.55 -58.20 -18.45
N GLU A 241 20.22 -58.18 -18.58
CA GLU A 241 19.27 -58.27 -17.48
C GLU A 241 18.00 -59.03 -17.92
N THR A 242 17.38 -59.78 -16.99
CA THR A 242 16.03 -60.33 -17.17
C THR A 242 14.99 -59.33 -16.66
N ARG A 243 14.12 -58.80 -17.54
CA ARG A 243 13.12 -57.78 -17.19
C ARG A 243 11.79 -57.94 -17.91
N PRO A 244 10.66 -57.51 -17.31
CA PRO A 244 9.39 -57.46 -18.00
C PRO A 244 9.41 -56.45 -19.16
N ARG A 245 8.47 -56.59 -20.09
CA ARG A 245 8.20 -55.52 -21.08
C ARG A 245 7.85 -54.24 -20.32
N ASN A 246 8.55 -53.16 -20.61
CA ASN A 246 8.41 -51.89 -19.90
C ASN A 246 8.44 -50.70 -20.88
N LEU A 247 7.94 -49.56 -20.39
CA LEU A 247 8.03 -48.25 -21.05
C LEU A 247 8.91 -47.36 -20.17
N ALA A 248 9.98 -46.80 -20.74
CA ALA A 248 10.84 -45.88 -20.02
C ALA A 248 10.13 -44.55 -19.74
N VAL A 249 10.22 -44.09 -18.49
CA VAL A 249 9.67 -42.83 -18.01
C VAL A 249 10.73 -42.11 -17.19
N MET A 250 10.64 -40.79 -17.13
CA MET A 250 11.48 -39.99 -16.25
C MET A 250 10.79 -39.87 -14.90
N TRP A 251 11.42 -40.41 -13.86
CA TRP A 251 10.93 -40.22 -12.49
C TRP A 251 11.29 -38.82 -12.02
N CYS A 252 10.28 -38.07 -11.60
CA CYS A 252 10.48 -36.76 -11.01
C CYS A 252 9.87 -36.68 -9.62
N ILE A 253 10.52 -35.95 -8.72
CA ILE A 253 10.07 -35.69 -7.37
C ILE A 253 9.52 -34.26 -7.27
N LYS A 254 8.37 -34.10 -6.62
CA LYS A 254 7.77 -32.80 -6.36
C LYS A 254 8.68 -32.00 -5.42
N ALA A 255 9.24 -30.90 -5.90
CA ALA A 255 10.22 -30.12 -5.15
C ALA A 255 9.62 -28.86 -4.49
N TRP A 256 8.67 -28.21 -5.16
CA TRP A 256 7.90 -27.10 -4.60
C TRP A 256 6.53 -26.99 -5.27
N SER A 257 5.58 -26.36 -4.60
CA SER A 257 4.30 -25.99 -5.21
C SER A 257 4.51 -24.84 -6.20
N ALA A 258 4.64 -25.16 -7.49
CA ALA A 258 4.67 -24.16 -8.54
C ALA A 258 3.36 -23.33 -8.49
N PRO A 259 3.41 -21.99 -8.48
CA PRO A 259 2.22 -21.16 -8.56
C PRO A 259 1.45 -21.52 -9.83
N LEU A 260 0.25 -22.07 -9.69
CA LEU A 260 -0.48 -22.62 -10.84
C LEU A 260 -1.04 -21.55 -11.79
N ASN A 261 -1.04 -20.26 -11.40
CA ASN A 261 -1.42 -19.13 -12.24
C ASN A 261 -0.91 -17.80 -11.65
N GLN A 262 0.37 -17.52 -11.74
CA GLN A 262 0.85 -16.13 -11.69
C GLN A 262 1.14 -15.75 -13.14
N GLY A 263 0.26 -14.97 -13.77
CA GLY A 263 0.60 -14.31 -15.02
C GLY A 263 1.94 -13.62 -14.79
N ASN A 264 2.96 -14.02 -15.56
CA ASN A 264 4.38 -13.74 -15.38
C ASN A 264 4.69 -12.51 -14.51
N VAL A 265 4.75 -12.69 -13.19
CA VAL A 265 5.27 -11.65 -12.31
C VAL A 265 6.78 -11.77 -12.40
N ASP A 266 7.37 -10.98 -13.29
CA ASP A 266 8.82 -10.90 -13.42
C ASP A 266 9.40 -10.19 -12.18
N ILE A 267 9.79 -11.00 -11.18
CA ILE A 267 10.44 -10.54 -9.96
C ILE A 267 11.76 -9.83 -10.29
N ALA A 268 12.44 -10.18 -11.39
CA ALA A 268 13.65 -9.50 -11.84
C ALA A 268 13.35 -8.10 -12.38
N ALA A 269 12.18 -7.88 -13.00
CA ALA A 269 11.72 -6.54 -13.41
C ALA A 269 11.26 -5.67 -12.24
N LEU A 270 10.78 -6.28 -11.15
CA LEU A 270 10.37 -5.56 -9.92
C LEU A 270 11.56 -5.18 -9.03
N THR A 271 12.66 -5.93 -9.07
CA THR A 271 13.84 -5.69 -8.23
C THR A 271 14.46 -4.30 -8.42
N PRO A 272 14.63 -3.76 -9.66
CA PRO A 272 15.08 -2.39 -9.88
C PRO A 272 14.08 -1.35 -9.35
N LEU A 273 12.78 -1.62 -9.47
CA LEU A 273 11.73 -0.70 -9.03
C LEU A 273 11.60 -0.62 -7.50
N ALA A 274 11.98 -1.68 -6.79
CA ALA A 274 12.00 -1.71 -5.33
C ALA A 274 13.15 -0.89 -4.71
N ASN A 275 14.22 -0.61 -5.47
CA ASN A 275 15.36 0.15 -4.97
C ASN A 275 15.06 1.66 -4.91
N GLN A 276 15.78 2.36 -4.05
CA GLN A 276 15.75 3.82 -3.98
C GLN A 276 16.10 4.45 -5.34
N ALA A 277 15.25 5.34 -5.82
CA ALA A 277 15.48 6.07 -7.06
C ALA A 277 16.70 6.98 -6.95
N THR A 278 17.46 7.09 -8.04
CA THR A 278 18.59 8.03 -8.20
C THR A 278 18.45 8.78 -9.52
N GLU A 279 19.27 9.79 -9.76
CA GLU A 279 19.27 10.55 -11.03
C GLU A 279 19.54 9.68 -12.27
N THR A 280 20.16 8.51 -12.09
CA THR A 280 20.54 7.59 -13.18
C THR A 280 19.77 6.26 -13.13
N LYS A 281 18.97 6.00 -12.09
CA LYS A 281 18.25 4.73 -11.91
C LYS A 281 16.79 4.96 -11.52
N ARG A 282 15.88 4.31 -12.26
CA ARG A 282 14.45 4.24 -11.90
C ARG A 282 14.29 3.41 -10.62
N GLY A 283 13.43 3.87 -9.72
CA GLY A 283 13.18 3.24 -8.42
C GLY A 283 12.02 3.90 -7.68
N THR A 284 11.90 3.65 -6.38
CA THR A 284 10.95 4.30 -5.48
C THR A 284 11.63 5.39 -4.66
N ALA A 285 10.87 6.40 -4.22
CA ALA A 285 11.36 7.43 -3.30
C ALA A 285 10.23 7.83 -2.36
N LEU A 286 10.58 8.17 -1.13
CA LEU A 286 9.61 8.64 -0.14
C LEU A 286 9.15 10.07 -0.47
N ILE A 287 7.95 10.44 -0.02
CA ILE A 287 7.49 11.83 -0.12
C ILE A 287 8.17 12.65 0.98
N ALA A 288 8.74 13.79 0.61
CA ALA A 288 9.38 14.72 1.54
C ALA A 288 8.35 15.26 2.56
N SER A 289 8.75 15.48 3.80
CA SER A 289 7.95 16.21 4.80
C SER A 289 8.18 17.72 4.71
N GLN A 290 7.37 18.53 5.41
CA GLN A 290 7.63 19.97 5.49
C GLN A 290 8.97 20.29 6.17
N ALA A 291 9.40 19.48 7.13
CA ALA A 291 10.70 19.66 7.78
C ALA A 291 11.86 19.39 6.81
N ASP A 292 11.73 18.34 5.97
CA ASP A 292 12.72 18.02 4.94
C ASP A 292 12.86 19.18 3.93
N MET A 293 11.74 19.78 3.52
CA MET A 293 11.71 20.95 2.63
C MET A 293 12.39 22.17 3.24
N ASN A 294 12.24 22.38 4.55
CA ASN A 294 12.85 23.51 5.23
C ASN A 294 14.38 23.37 5.38
N LEU A 295 14.87 22.13 5.53
CA LEU A 295 16.30 21.84 5.64
C LEU A 295 17.00 21.78 4.28
N GLY A 296 16.31 21.29 3.24
CA GLY A 296 16.81 21.30 1.86
C GLY A 296 18.01 20.40 1.56
N SER A 297 18.38 19.49 2.48
CA SER A 297 19.59 18.65 2.37
C SER A 297 19.33 17.19 1.95
N ASP A 298 18.08 16.74 1.91
CA ASP A 298 17.72 15.34 1.65
C ASP A 298 17.45 15.09 0.15
N ALA A 299 18.31 14.30 -0.49
CA ALA A 299 18.21 13.93 -1.91
C ALA A 299 17.46 12.59 -2.14
N THR A 300 16.98 11.94 -1.08
CA THR A 300 16.32 10.62 -1.17
C THR A 300 14.80 10.71 -1.27
N LYS A 301 14.23 11.90 -1.14
CA LYS A 301 12.78 12.14 -1.10
C LYS A 301 12.32 13.04 -2.24
N ILE A 302 11.08 12.87 -2.66
CA ILE A 302 10.43 13.63 -3.73
C ILE A 302 9.41 14.60 -3.16
N VAL A 303 9.36 15.80 -3.75
CA VAL A 303 8.39 16.86 -3.43
C VAL A 303 7.14 16.68 -4.28
N THR A 304 5.96 16.78 -3.66
CA THR A 304 4.69 16.74 -4.38
C THR A 304 4.35 18.09 -5.02
N PRO A 305 3.51 18.11 -6.09
CA PRO A 305 2.99 19.36 -6.64
C PRO A 305 2.28 20.26 -5.61
N LYS A 306 1.65 19.66 -4.58
CA LYS A 306 1.03 20.40 -3.47
C LYS A 306 2.07 21.14 -2.63
N GLN A 307 3.19 20.49 -2.34
CA GLN A 307 4.29 21.08 -1.56
C GLN A 307 5.03 22.16 -2.34
N LEU A 308 5.18 21.99 -3.66
CA LEU A 308 5.71 23.06 -4.53
C LEU A 308 4.82 24.30 -4.54
N ARG A 309 3.48 24.12 -4.53
CA ARG A 309 2.52 25.23 -4.51
C ARG A 309 2.46 25.95 -3.15
N LEU A 310 2.62 25.22 -2.04
CA LEU A 310 2.69 25.83 -0.70
C LEU A 310 3.97 26.64 -0.46
N GLY A 311 4.97 26.53 -1.35
CA GLY A 311 6.19 27.33 -1.26
C GLY A 311 5.96 28.82 -1.49
N PHE A 312 5.02 29.19 -2.36
CA PHE A 312 4.78 30.59 -2.73
C PHE A 312 3.46 31.10 -2.16
N SER A 313 3.48 32.28 -1.52
CA SER A 313 2.26 33.02 -1.19
C SER A 313 2.11 34.20 -2.15
N ILE A 314 1.00 34.26 -2.88
CA ILE A 314 0.79 35.22 -3.96
C ILE A 314 -0.59 35.86 -3.84
N SER A 315 -0.65 37.18 -3.93
CA SER A 315 -1.88 37.95 -4.14
C SER A 315 -1.71 38.82 -5.39
N LEU A 316 -2.53 38.58 -6.41
CA LEU A 316 -2.52 39.34 -7.67
C LEU A 316 -3.53 40.49 -7.69
N ALA A 317 -3.96 40.97 -6.52
CA ALA A 317 -4.80 42.16 -6.42
C ALA A 317 -4.03 43.43 -6.86
N ALA A 318 -4.77 44.53 -7.06
CA ALA A 318 -4.18 45.84 -7.37
C ALA A 318 -3.11 46.25 -6.35
N ASN A 319 -3.36 45.95 -5.07
CA ASN A 319 -2.36 45.95 -4.00
C ASN A 319 -2.02 44.50 -3.68
N GLY A 320 -0.89 44.02 -4.19
CA GLY A 320 -0.56 42.60 -4.23
C GLY A 320 0.87 42.30 -3.80
N TYR A 321 1.19 41.02 -3.75
CA TYR A 321 2.52 40.55 -3.39
C TYR A 321 2.82 39.15 -3.94
N LEU A 322 4.12 38.84 -3.99
CA LEU A 322 4.67 37.51 -4.17
C LEU A 322 5.72 37.30 -3.07
N ALA A 323 5.50 36.30 -2.23
CA ALA A 323 6.41 35.89 -1.17
C ALA A 323 6.99 34.51 -1.51
N PHE A 324 8.31 34.45 -1.57
CA PHE A 324 9.08 33.22 -1.71
C PHE A 324 9.08 32.44 -0.39
N PRO A 325 9.26 31.11 -0.45
CA PRO A 325 9.34 30.30 0.75
C PRO A 325 10.53 30.70 1.62
N SER A 326 10.39 30.52 2.93
CA SER A 326 11.47 30.81 3.91
C SER A 326 12.75 30.01 3.64
N TRP A 327 12.64 28.79 3.13
CA TRP A 327 13.79 27.95 2.73
C TRP A 327 14.51 28.42 1.46
N LEU A 328 13.93 29.36 0.69
CA LEU A 328 14.61 30.10 -0.40
C LEU A 328 15.07 31.50 0.05
N GLY A 329 15.15 31.75 1.35
CA GLY A 329 15.55 33.05 1.89
C GLY A 329 14.41 34.05 2.06
N GLY A 330 13.15 33.65 1.80
CA GLY A 330 11.96 34.40 2.22
C GLY A 330 11.76 35.76 1.54
N LEU A 331 12.35 35.99 0.36
CA LEU A 331 12.18 37.24 -0.39
C LEU A 331 10.69 37.54 -0.63
N ILE A 332 10.29 38.78 -0.45
CA ILE A 332 8.93 39.27 -0.69
C ILE A 332 9.04 40.46 -1.64
N ILE A 333 8.24 40.44 -2.70
CA ILE A 333 8.05 41.54 -3.63
C ILE A 333 6.59 41.96 -3.54
N GLN A 334 6.34 43.23 -3.27
CA GLN A 334 4.99 43.79 -3.10
C GLN A 334 4.78 44.97 -4.01
N TRP A 335 3.54 45.18 -4.44
CA TRP A 335 3.13 46.32 -5.25
C TRP A 335 1.81 46.88 -4.78
N GLY A 336 1.53 48.12 -5.15
CA GLY A 336 0.22 48.71 -4.88
C GLY A 336 0.14 50.19 -5.22
N ASN A 337 -0.99 50.76 -4.85
CA ASN A 337 -1.32 52.16 -4.98
C ASN A 337 -1.37 52.83 -3.61
N THR A 338 -0.76 54.01 -3.51
CA THR A 338 -0.99 54.89 -2.37
C THR A 338 -2.36 55.57 -2.50
N ASN A 339 -2.91 56.03 -1.39
CA ASN A 339 -3.90 57.10 -1.43
C ASN A 339 -3.29 58.34 -2.10
N PRO A 340 -4.11 59.27 -2.63
CA PRO A 340 -3.62 60.53 -3.18
C PRO A 340 -2.69 61.26 -2.21
N LEU A 341 -1.42 61.33 -2.59
CA LEU A 341 -0.34 61.90 -1.80
C LEU A 341 -0.37 63.42 -1.89
N SER A 342 -0.02 64.07 -0.78
CA SER A 342 0.06 65.52 -0.66
C SER A 342 1.40 65.99 -0.13
N ALA A 343 1.53 67.30 0.06
CA ALA A 343 2.74 67.91 0.62
C ALA A 343 3.01 67.50 2.08
N THR A 344 2.03 66.89 2.75
CA THR A 344 2.14 66.32 4.10
C THR A 344 2.45 64.83 4.03
N VAL A 345 3.20 64.33 5.01
CA VAL A 345 3.55 62.90 5.12
C VAL A 345 2.29 62.05 5.22
N GLN A 346 2.18 61.07 4.32
CA GLN A 346 1.12 60.07 4.35
C GLN A 346 1.72 58.67 4.39
N THR A 347 1.06 57.80 5.15
CA THR A 347 1.47 56.41 5.33
C THR A 347 0.68 55.50 4.41
N THR A 348 1.38 54.63 3.70
CA THR A 348 0.79 53.54 2.90
C THR A 348 1.24 52.21 3.49
N ASN A 349 0.27 51.33 3.79
CA ASN A 349 0.52 50.01 4.34
C ASN A 349 0.80 49.01 3.23
N TYR A 350 1.72 48.08 3.48
CA TYR A 350 1.91 46.96 2.58
C TYR A 350 0.78 45.93 2.72
N PRO A 351 0.45 45.20 1.65
CA PRO A 351 -0.46 44.05 1.69
C PRO A 351 -0.01 42.97 2.68
N LEU A 352 1.31 42.78 2.84
CA LEU A 352 1.93 41.84 3.75
C LEU A 352 3.08 42.53 4.50
N ALA A 353 3.17 42.38 5.82
CA ALA A 353 4.33 42.89 6.54
C ALA A 353 5.58 42.06 6.20
N PHE A 354 6.70 42.72 5.91
CA PHE A 354 8.00 42.06 5.78
C PHE A 354 8.41 41.49 7.15
N PRO A 355 8.63 40.16 7.28
CA PRO A 355 8.96 39.55 8.57
C PRO A 355 10.18 40.15 9.27
N ASN A 356 11.20 40.55 8.51
CA ASN A 356 12.43 41.11 9.06
C ASN A 356 12.61 42.58 8.67
N VAL A 357 12.72 42.88 7.37
CA VAL A 357 13.07 44.21 6.91
C VAL A 357 12.55 44.51 5.51
N CYS A 358 12.00 45.72 5.33
CA CYS A 358 11.84 46.30 4.00
C CYS A 358 13.19 46.85 3.53
N LEU A 359 13.75 46.28 2.47
CA LEU A 359 15.05 46.70 1.92
C LEU A 359 14.90 47.98 1.11
N VAL A 360 13.90 48.02 0.23
CA VAL A 360 13.69 49.13 -0.71
C VAL A 360 12.21 49.33 -0.98
N VAL A 361 11.84 50.59 -1.14
CA VAL A 361 10.56 51.01 -1.71
C VAL A 361 10.88 52.00 -2.81
N THR A 362 10.37 51.73 -3.99
CA THR A 362 10.32 52.71 -5.09
C THR A 362 8.88 53.03 -5.39
N SER A 363 8.61 54.28 -5.73
CA SER A 363 7.26 54.72 -6.07
C SER A 363 7.30 55.75 -7.19
N ASN A 364 6.23 55.81 -7.96
CA ASN A 364 6.08 56.73 -9.08
C ASN A 364 4.64 57.24 -9.16
N ILE A 365 4.47 58.51 -9.52
CA ILE A 365 3.17 59.17 -9.56
C ILE A 365 2.38 58.71 -10.77
N VAL A 366 1.10 58.41 -10.55
CA VAL A 366 0.12 58.17 -11.61
C VAL A 366 -0.69 59.43 -11.78
N SER A 367 -0.45 60.17 -12.87
CA SER A 367 -1.22 61.38 -13.19
C SER A 367 -1.84 61.28 -14.59
N ALA A 368 -3.11 61.68 -14.72
CA ALA A 368 -3.83 61.73 -16.00
C ALA A 368 -3.66 63.07 -16.75
N SER A 369 -2.91 64.01 -16.16
CA SER A 369 -2.73 65.38 -16.66
C SER A 369 -1.31 65.57 -17.18
N ALA A 370 -1.14 66.36 -18.25
CA ALA A 370 0.17 66.65 -18.84
C ALA A 370 1.15 67.28 -17.82
N MET A 371 2.29 66.61 -17.63
CA MET A 371 3.56 67.04 -17.02
C MET A 371 3.55 68.30 -16.12
N ASN A 372 2.87 68.23 -14.98
CA ASN A 372 3.31 69.02 -13.84
C ASN A 372 4.53 68.30 -13.23
N GLU A 373 5.59 69.04 -12.90
CA GLU A 373 6.76 68.47 -12.23
C GLU A 373 6.37 68.12 -10.79
N TYR A 374 6.01 66.85 -10.59
CA TYR A 374 5.71 66.29 -9.28
C TYR A 374 6.95 65.60 -8.72
N GLY A 375 7.41 66.04 -7.55
CA GLY A 375 8.42 65.34 -6.76
C GLY A 375 7.77 64.36 -5.80
N LEU A 376 8.05 63.07 -5.95
CA LEU A 376 7.68 62.03 -4.99
C LEU A 376 8.89 61.66 -4.15
N THR A 377 8.73 61.67 -2.83
CA THR A 377 9.81 61.27 -1.92
C THR A 377 9.27 60.31 -0.88
N VAL A 378 9.84 59.10 -0.85
CA VAL A 378 9.67 58.17 0.27
C VAL A 378 10.56 58.67 1.41
N THR A 379 9.94 59.08 2.52
CA THR A 379 10.63 59.71 3.65
C THR A 379 11.00 58.72 4.75
N ALA A 380 10.29 57.60 4.86
CA ALA A 380 10.61 56.50 5.77
C ALA A 380 10.02 55.18 5.27
N LYS A 381 10.59 54.06 5.70
CA LYS A 381 10.06 52.70 5.48
C LYS A 381 10.20 51.86 6.74
N THR A 382 9.19 51.05 7.02
CA THR A 382 9.14 50.07 8.10
C THR A 382 8.88 48.68 7.52
N SER A 383 8.74 47.66 8.37
CA SER A 383 8.32 46.32 7.92
C SER A 383 6.88 46.28 7.44
N SER A 384 6.00 47.17 7.90
CA SER A 384 4.55 47.12 7.61
C SER A 384 4.06 48.25 6.70
N SER A 385 4.83 49.33 6.54
CA SER A 385 4.39 50.51 5.79
C SER A 385 5.57 51.37 5.31
N PHE A 386 5.27 52.35 4.47
CA PHE A 386 6.17 53.45 4.16
C PHE A 386 5.45 54.80 4.21
N ASN A 387 6.23 55.84 4.41
CA ASN A 387 5.80 57.22 4.41
C ASN A 387 6.26 57.90 3.12
N ALA A 388 5.36 58.60 2.45
CA ALA A 388 5.66 59.36 1.25
C ALA A 388 5.02 60.74 1.26
N ILE A 389 5.63 61.67 0.52
CA ILE A 389 5.09 62.99 0.23
C ILE A 389 5.12 63.24 -1.28
N CYS A 390 4.12 63.98 -1.77
CA CYS A 390 4.10 64.52 -3.12
C CYS A 390 4.23 66.04 -3.04
N LYS A 391 5.15 66.62 -3.81
CA LYS A 391 5.29 68.07 -3.99
C LYS A 391 5.11 68.43 -5.45
N THR A 392 4.58 69.61 -5.70
CA THR A 392 4.47 70.21 -7.03
C THR A 392 5.42 71.39 -7.13
N TYR A 393 6.21 71.47 -8.20
CA TYR A 393 7.12 72.60 -8.41
C TYR A 393 6.44 73.82 -9.06
N ASN A 394 5.28 73.65 -9.71
CA ASN A 394 4.59 74.71 -10.47
C ASN A 394 3.20 75.11 -9.92
N GLY A 395 2.99 75.03 -8.59
CA GLY A 395 1.75 75.52 -7.95
C GLY A 395 0.48 74.69 -8.20
N GLY A 396 0.59 73.50 -8.80
CA GLY A 396 -0.52 72.55 -8.89
C GLY A 396 -0.89 71.94 -7.54
N SER A 397 -2.05 71.29 -7.42
CA SER A 397 -2.43 70.58 -6.20
C SER A 397 -1.64 69.28 -6.08
N ALA A 398 -0.85 69.14 -5.00
CA ALA A 398 -0.24 67.88 -4.59
C ALA A 398 -1.33 66.94 -4.04
N ASN A 399 -2.06 66.29 -4.95
CA ASN A 399 -3.08 65.31 -4.62
C ASN A 399 -3.09 64.21 -5.69
N GLN A 400 -2.00 63.45 -5.75
CA GLN A 400 -1.79 62.46 -6.82
C GLN A 400 -1.53 61.07 -6.22
N PRO A 401 -2.21 60.01 -6.70
CA PRO A 401 -1.88 58.66 -6.31
C PRO A 401 -0.52 58.25 -6.89
N ALA A 402 0.17 57.32 -6.21
CA ALA A 402 1.42 56.75 -6.69
C ALA A 402 1.33 55.23 -6.73
N ASN A 403 1.92 54.62 -7.76
CA ASN A 403 2.24 53.20 -7.77
C ASN A 403 3.53 52.99 -6.98
N TYR A 404 3.64 51.89 -6.23
CA TYR A 404 4.88 51.51 -5.58
C TYR A 404 5.23 50.04 -5.83
N ILE A 405 6.52 49.76 -5.72
CA ILE A 405 7.08 48.42 -5.58
C ILE A 405 7.97 48.43 -4.34
N ALA A 406 7.78 47.45 -3.46
CA ALA A 406 8.58 47.26 -2.25
C ALA A 406 9.19 45.86 -2.25
N ILE A 407 10.44 45.75 -1.83
CA ILE A 407 11.17 44.48 -1.73
C ILE A 407 11.77 44.36 -0.33
N GLY A 408 11.66 43.17 0.25
CA GLY A 408 12.13 42.87 1.60
C GLY A 408 12.02 41.37 1.89
N PHE A 409 12.20 40.96 3.14
CA PHE A 409 12.07 39.59 3.62
C PHE A 409 11.85 39.56 5.13
#